data_AF-A0A1S6INC6-F1
#
_entry.id   AF-A0A1S6INC6-F1
#
_cell.length_a   1.000
_cell.length_b   1.000
_cell.length_c   1.000
_cell.angle_alpha   90.00
_cell.angle_beta   90.00
_cell.angle_gamma   90.00
#
_symmetry.space_group_name_H-M   'P 1'
#
loop_
_entity.id
_entity.type
_entity.pdbx_description
1 polymer ?
#
loop_
_entity_poly.entity_id
_entity_poly.type
_entity_poly.pdbx_seq_one_letter_code
_entity_poly.pdbx_strand_id
1 'polypeptide(L)'
;MGLKMIDIDKIPEFKKASSLIAKIEAANYEAYFVGGGVRDTLLNLPISDIDIASSATPDEIQRIFPVTFDVGIKHGTVMVLQDNETYEITTFRTESKYENFRRPEKVAYVRSLEEDLKRRDFTINAIALDRKGYLQDPFNGERDIELQLIRAVGNPIERFREDALRMMRAARFISQLNFDIERETKEAVIDYHPLLSKIAVERIREEWTKLLLGRNRKGGIKFFVETRLFHMCPGFQNKDKHLVDLALFPLRFESSLSAWTSLLYFLKIDETDVDAFLRAWKLSNKEINDTKRAYHALHKRLECYWDYSLLFQTGLPIALEVEGLIAGFGLDNDFEGLLAMGRTIPIHTVKDLKVDGKDIMAVLSMQRGGPYLGKILEEVKQRVLNEKLENDKQAIMTFIEKRRLIYLDEVFEKRYLVEEKDTAIEMGSGDLPVLASPSLIAFMENTCKHMMMNLLDEGETSVGTFISMKHSAPTNVGEKVVIEARIKELSGSKYSFSIVAKSQDLIIAMGEHTRSVVNIDRFIKSI
;
A
#
# COMPACT_ATOMS: atom_id res chain seq x y z
N MET A 1 -17.59 48.71 -18.22
CA MET A 1 -16.66 47.58 -17.97
C MET A 1 -15.91 47.34 -19.27
N GLY A 2 -14.60 47.57 -19.30
CA GLY A 2 -13.81 47.26 -20.50
C GLY A 2 -13.80 45.75 -20.70
N LEU A 3 -14.17 45.29 -21.90
CA LEU A 3 -14.05 43.88 -22.29
C LEU A 3 -12.57 43.49 -22.14
N LYS A 4 -12.27 42.69 -21.13
CA LYS A 4 -10.93 42.13 -20.92
C LYS A 4 -10.72 41.10 -22.02
N MET A 5 -9.88 41.44 -22.99
CA MET A 5 -9.59 40.58 -24.13
C MET A 5 -8.39 39.70 -23.79
N ILE A 6 -8.60 38.38 -23.76
CA ILE A 6 -7.52 37.41 -23.58
C ILE A 6 -6.91 37.12 -24.95
N ASP A 7 -5.59 37.27 -25.04
CA ASP A 7 -4.84 36.94 -26.24
C ASP A 7 -4.66 35.41 -26.34
N ILE A 8 -5.64 34.75 -26.94
CA ILE A 8 -5.69 33.28 -27.09
C ILE A 8 -4.48 32.75 -27.86
N ASP A 9 -3.92 33.54 -28.79
CA ASP A 9 -2.76 33.14 -29.58
C ASP A 9 -1.48 33.01 -28.75
N LYS A 10 -1.44 33.60 -27.55
CA LYS A 10 -0.35 33.44 -26.59
C LYS A 10 -0.50 32.23 -25.67
N ILE A 11 -1.66 31.58 -25.67
CA ILE A 11 -1.94 30.42 -24.84
C ILE A 11 -1.95 29.18 -25.74
N PRO A 12 -0.86 28.38 -25.75
CA PRO A 12 -0.69 27.27 -26.71
C PRO A 12 -1.87 26.30 -26.72
N GLU A 13 -2.40 25.99 -25.55
CA GLU A 13 -3.51 25.06 -25.36
C GLU A 13 -4.77 25.58 -26.07
N PHE A 14 -5.20 26.83 -25.81
CA PHE A 14 -6.36 27.40 -26.49
C PHE A 14 -6.12 27.64 -27.97
N LYS A 15 -4.90 27.99 -28.38
CA LYS A 15 -4.55 28.16 -29.79
C LYS A 15 -4.74 26.88 -30.59
N LYS A 16 -4.30 25.72 -30.06
CA LYS A 16 -4.53 24.42 -30.70
C LYS A 16 -6.03 24.13 -30.83
N ALA A 17 -6.76 24.31 -29.74
CA ALA A 17 -8.19 24.00 -29.65
C ALA A 17 -9.10 24.99 -30.42
N SER A 18 -8.59 26.20 -30.72
CA SER A 18 -9.29 27.26 -31.47
C SER A 18 -9.75 26.79 -32.85
N SER A 19 -9.00 25.87 -33.47
CA SER A 19 -9.36 25.26 -34.74
C SER A 19 -10.63 24.39 -34.66
N LEU A 20 -10.92 23.76 -33.52
CA LEU A 20 -12.16 23.01 -33.31
C LEU A 20 -13.35 23.95 -33.24
N ILE A 21 -13.24 25.03 -32.45
CA ILE A 21 -14.28 26.06 -32.37
C ILE A 21 -14.55 26.66 -33.75
N ALA A 22 -13.51 26.98 -34.52
CA ALA A 22 -13.68 27.51 -35.88
C ALA A 22 -14.44 26.56 -36.82
N LYS A 23 -14.22 25.24 -36.73
CA LYS A 23 -14.97 24.24 -37.52
C LYS A 23 -16.44 24.18 -37.13
N ILE A 24 -16.73 24.29 -35.82
CA ILE A 24 -18.10 24.31 -35.31
C ILE A 24 -18.83 25.59 -35.72
N GLU A 25 -18.16 26.75 -35.62
CA GLU A 25 -18.65 28.04 -36.09
C GLU A 25 -18.94 28.02 -37.60
N ALA A 26 -18.06 27.41 -38.41
CA ALA A 26 -18.26 27.27 -39.85
C ALA A 26 -19.48 26.40 -40.22
N ALA A 27 -19.91 25.51 -39.31
CA ALA A 27 -21.13 24.73 -39.44
C ALA A 27 -22.39 25.46 -38.91
N ASN A 28 -22.29 26.76 -38.60
CA ASN A 28 -23.33 27.63 -38.05
C ASN A 28 -23.77 27.29 -36.62
N TYR A 29 -22.85 26.77 -35.81
CA TYR A 29 -23.09 26.54 -34.37
C TYR A 29 -22.17 27.40 -33.51
N GLU A 30 -22.66 27.85 -32.37
CA GLU A 30 -21.84 28.51 -31.36
C GLU A 30 -20.94 27.51 -30.62
N ALA A 31 -19.72 27.92 -30.28
CA ALA A 31 -18.82 27.16 -29.42
C ALA A 31 -17.88 28.07 -28.61
N TYR A 32 -17.59 27.68 -27.37
CA TYR A 32 -16.79 28.45 -26.42
C TYR A 32 -15.90 27.54 -25.60
N PHE A 33 -14.73 28.04 -25.20
CA PHE A 33 -13.98 27.44 -24.10
C PHE A 33 -14.72 27.72 -22.79
N VAL A 34 -14.80 26.73 -21.91
CA VAL A 34 -15.56 26.83 -20.65
C VAL A 34 -14.85 26.12 -19.50
N GLY A 35 -15.29 26.38 -18.26
CA GLY A 35 -14.89 25.57 -17.11
C GLY A 35 -13.49 25.88 -16.58
N GLY A 36 -12.77 24.81 -16.20
CA GLY A 36 -11.52 24.92 -15.45
C GLY A 36 -10.43 25.67 -16.21
N GLY A 37 -10.24 25.39 -17.51
CA GLY A 37 -9.21 26.05 -18.31
C GLY A 37 -9.38 27.57 -18.39
N VAL A 38 -10.62 28.07 -18.46
CA VAL A 38 -10.90 29.53 -18.46
C VAL A 38 -10.56 30.14 -17.09
N ARG A 39 -11.01 29.51 -16.00
CA ARG A 39 -10.68 29.93 -14.63
C ARG A 39 -9.17 29.95 -14.39
N ASP A 40 -8.49 28.88 -14.77
CA ASP A 40 -7.06 28.71 -14.52
C ASP A 40 -6.25 29.74 -15.33
N THR A 41 -6.68 30.05 -16.55
CA THR A 41 -6.13 31.17 -17.33
C THR A 41 -6.27 32.50 -16.60
N LEU A 42 -7.46 32.81 -16.07
CA LEU A 42 -7.69 34.04 -15.32
C LEU A 42 -6.87 34.12 -14.03
N LEU A 43 -6.50 32.96 -13.48
CA LEU A 43 -5.64 32.83 -12.30
C LEU A 43 -4.14 32.74 -12.60
N ASN A 44 -3.74 32.80 -13.88
CA ASN A 44 -2.37 32.55 -14.34
C ASN A 44 -1.83 31.19 -13.85
N LEU A 45 -2.68 30.17 -13.80
CA LEU A 45 -2.33 28.79 -13.50
C LEU A 45 -2.17 28.00 -14.81
N PRO A 46 -1.34 26.92 -14.80
CA PRO A 46 -1.30 26.00 -15.94
C PRO A 46 -2.69 25.40 -16.21
N ILE A 47 -3.08 25.37 -17.48
CA ILE A 47 -4.34 24.75 -17.91
C ILE A 47 -4.16 23.23 -17.83
N SER A 48 -4.99 22.55 -17.03
CA SER A 48 -4.97 21.08 -16.96
C SER A 48 -5.72 20.45 -18.12
N ASP A 49 -6.89 20.99 -18.45
CA ASP A 49 -7.83 20.43 -19.42
C ASP A 49 -8.56 21.55 -20.17
N ILE A 50 -8.89 21.30 -21.43
CA ILE A 50 -9.71 22.20 -22.26
C ILE A 50 -11.07 21.54 -22.51
N ASP A 51 -12.11 22.16 -21.95
CA ASP A 51 -13.49 21.82 -22.23
C ASP A 51 -14.08 22.84 -23.21
N ILE A 52 -14.74 22.34 -24.26
CA ILE A 52 -15.49 23.16 -25.21
C ILE A 52 -16.97 22.92 -25.00
N ALA A 53 -17.75 23.98 -24.84
CA ALA A 53 -19.21 23.89 -24.87
C ALA A 53 -19.73 24.42 -26.20
N SER A 54 -20.71 23.74 -26.79
CA SER A 54 -21.28 24.13 -28.08
C SER A 54 -22.80 24.04 -28.11
N SER A 55 -23.42 24.89 -28.92
CA SER A 55 -24.84 24.75 -29.26
C SER A 55 -25.12 23.49 -30.10
N ALA A 56 -24.12 22.90 -30.77
CA ALA A 56 -24.27 21.69 -31.58
C ALA A 56 -24.54 20.45 -30.71
N THR A 57 -25.51 19.65 -31.11
CA THR A 57 -25.84 18.34 -30.49
C THR A 57 -24.77 17.29 -30.76
N PRO A 58 -24.73 16.17 -30.01
CA PRO A 58 -23.72 15.12 -30.24
C PRO A 58 -23.70 14.61 -31.68
N ASP A 59 -24.87 14.38 -32.27
CA ASP A 59 -25.00 13.92 -33.67
C ASP A 59 -24.50 14.98 -34.67
N GLU A 60 -24.70 16.26 -34.37
CA GLU A 60 -24.18 17.37 -35.19
C GLU A 60 -22.65 17.46 -35.08
N ILE A 61 -22.09 17.31 -33.88
CA ILE A 61 -20.62 17.27 -33.65
C ILE A 61 -19.98 16.09 -34.40
N GLN A 62 -20.58 14.90 -34.34
CA GLN A 62 -20.08 13.72 -35.06
C GLN A 62 -20.12 13.88 -36.60
N ARG A 63 -21.00 14.75 -37.13
CA ARG A 63 -21.00 15.08 -38.57
C ARG A 63 -19.92 16.09 -38.94
N ILE A 64 -19.52 16.96 -38.01
CA ILE A 64 -18.48 17.98 -38.22
C ILE A 64 -17.08 17.34 -38.15
N PHE A 65 -16.89 16.37 -37.25
CA PHE A 65 -15.57 15.78 -36.98
C PHE A 65 -15.50 14.30 -37.40
N PRO A 66 -14.46 13.90 -38.17
CA PRO A 66 -14.37 12.56 -38.74
C PRO A 66 -13.99 11.48 -37.72
N VAL A 67 -13.29 11.84 -36.64
CA VAL A 67 -12.85 10.90 -35.59
C VAL A 67 -13.39 11.38 -34.25
N THR A 68 -14.42 10.69 -33.76
CA THR A 68 -15.07 10.97 -32.49
C THR A 68 -15.19 9.70 -31.67
N PHE A 69 -15.21 9.85 -30.34
CA PHE A 69 -15.45 8.76 -29.41
C PHE A 69 -16.67 9.08 -28.55
N ASP A 70 -17.53 8.08 -28.42
CA ASP A 70 -18.81 8.19 -27.73
C ASP A 70 -18.60 8.05 -26.22
N VAL A 71 -18.05 9.09 -25.61
CA VAL A 71 -17.85 9.15 -24.16
C VAL A 71 -19.01 9.93 -23.55
N GLY A 72 -20.04 9.22 -23.12
CA GLY A 72 -21.15 9.84 -22.40
C GLY A 72 -22.10 10.65 -23.28
N ILE A 73 -22.39 10.20 -24.51
CA ILE A 73 -23.41 10.79 -25.40
C ILE A 73 -24.75 11.00 -24.69
N LYS A 74 -25.13 10.10 -23.77
CA LYS A 74 -26.34 10.23 -22.94
C LYS A 74 -26.38 11.52 -22.10
N HIS A 75 -25.23 12.15 -21.92
CA HIS A 75 -25.04 13.40 -21.20
C HIS A 75 -24.73 14.59 -22.12
N GLY A 76 -24.66 14.39 -23.44
CA GLY A 76 -24.34 15.45 -24.40
C GLY A 76 -22.86 15.72 -24.59
N THR A 77 -21.98 14.80 -24.19
CA THR A 77 -20.53 14.94 -24.33
C THR A 77 -20.02 14.04 -25.46
N VAL A 78 -19.14 14.58 -26.31
CA VAL A 78 -18.45 13.86 -27.39
C VAL A 78 -16.96 14.18 -27.28
N MET A 79 -16.11 13.16 -27.31
CA MET A 79 -14.67 13.35 -27.40
C MET A 79 -14.27 13.43 -28.86
N VAL A 80 -13.54 14.48 -29.23
CA VAL A 80 -13.05 14.69 -30.60
C VAL A 80 -11.54 14.52 -30.63
N LEU A 81 -11.04 13.69 -31.56
CA LEU A 81 -9.61 13.56 -31.79
C LEU A 81 -9.17 14.55 -32.87
N GLN A 82 -8.23 15.43 -32.53
CA GLN A 82 -7.60 16.31 -33.49
C GLN A 82 -6.10 16.45 -33.16
N ASP A 83 -5.26 16.31 -34.18
CA ASP A 83 -3.80 16.47 -34.07
C ASP A 83 -3.17 15.57 -32.99
N ASN A 84 -3.65 14.32 -32.87
CA ASN A 84 -3.31 13.34 -31.84
C ASN A 84 -3.63 13.74 -30.39
N GLU A 85 -4.43 14.79 -30.19
CA GLU A 85 -4.95 15.21 -28.89
C GLU A 85 -6.48 15.04 -28.85
N THR A 86 -7.00 14.72 -27.67
CA THR A 86 -8.43 14.50 -27.46
C THR A 86 -9.06 15.68 -26.73
N TYR A 87 -10.15 16.21 -27.25
CA TYR A 87 -10.86 17.36 -26.70
C TYR A 87 -12.29 16.97 -26.31
N GLU A 88 -12.74 17.42 -25.14
CA GLU A 88 -14.11 17.20 -24.68
C GLU A 88 -15.02 18.32 -25.22
N ILE A 89 -15.99 17.95 -26.08
CA ILE A 89 -17.00 18.88 -26.58
C ILE A 89 -18.36 18.49 -25.98
N THR A 90 -18.95 19.40 -25.21
CA THR A 90 -20.24 19.19 -24.56
C THR A 90 -21.31 20.11 -25.13
N THR A 91 -22.42 19.53 -25.59
CA THR A 91 -23.60 20.29 -26.03
C THR A 91 -24.19 21.08 -24.86
N PHE A 92 -24.58 22.33 -25.12
CA PHE A 92 -25.32 23.16 -24.17
C PHE A 92 -26.54 22.42 -23.65
N ARG A 93 -26.67 22.38 -22.33
CA ARG A 93 -27.72 21.63 -21.69
C ARG A 93 -28.24 22.33 -20.46
N THR A 94 -29.48 22.01 -20.12
CA THR A 94 -30.08 22.30 -18.82
C THR A 94 -30.26 20.99 -18.05
N GLU A 95 -30.25 21.08 -16.73
CA GLU A 95 -30.59 19.93 -15.89
C GLU A 95 -32.12 19.84 -15.77
N SER A 96 -32.69 18.74 -16.23
CA SER A 96 -34.10 18.42 -16.00
C SER A 96 -34.30 18.06 -14.52
N LYS A 97 -35.51 18.27 -13.98
CA LYS A 97 -35.83 17.99 -12.58
C LYS A 97 -35.41 16.56 -12.22
N TYR A 98 -34.59 16.44 -11.18
CA TYR A 98 -34.10 15.18 -10.66
C TYR A 98 -35.25 14.36 -10.07
N GLU A 99 -35.48 13.14 -10.57
CA GLU A 99 -36.17 12.09 -9.81
C GLU A 99 -35.10 11.32 -9.01
N ASN A 100 -35.25 11.27 -7.68
CA ASN A 100 -34.37 10.53 -6.74
C ASN A 100 -32.94 11.07 -6.49
N PHE A 101 -32.67 12.38 -6.65
CA PHE A 101 -31.35 12.98 -6.35
C PHE A 101 -30.18 12.32 -7.11
N ARG A 102 -30.48 11.69 -8.25
CA ARG A 102 -29.51 11.13 -9.22
C ARG A 102 -29.59 11.90 -10.51
N ARG A 103 -28.44 12.09 -11.18
CA ARG A 103 -28.37 12.72 -12.51
C ARG A 103 -29.48 12.16 -13.42
N PRO A 104 -30.32 13.02 -14.01
CA PRO A 104 -31.46 12.56 -14.80
C PRO A 104 -30.98 11.71 -16.00
N GLU A 105 -31.76 10.69 -16.37
CA GLU A 105 -31.48 9.84 -17.53
C GLU A 105 -31.59 10.59 -18.87
N LYS A 106 -32.25 11.76 -18.88
CA LYS A 106 -32.45 12.59 -20.07
C LYS A 106 -32.02 14.04 -19.79
N VAL A 107 -30.95 14.44 -20.44
CA VAL A 107 -30.48 15.83 -20.49
C VAL A 107 -31.29 16.60 -21.54
N ALA A 108 -31.75 17.80 -21.21
CA ALA A 108 -32.43 18.66 -22.17
C ALA A 108 -31.40 19.59 -22.84
N TYR A 109 -31.18 19.40 -24.14
CA TYR A 109 -30.30 20.28 -24.91
C TYR A 109 -30.96 21.63 -25.12
N VAL A 110 -30.18 22.69 -24.92
CA VAL A 110 -30.58 24.07 -25.18
C VAL A 110 -29.65 24.67 -26.21
N ARG A 111 -30.02 25.81 -26.79
CA ARG A 111 -29.15 26.54 -27.73
C ARG A 111 -28.58 27.83 -27.12
N SER A 112 -28.83 28.10 -25.83
CA SER A 112 -28.31 29.27 -25.11
C SER A 112 -27.12 28.90 -24.24
N LEU A 113 -25.99 29.59 -24.44
CA LEU A 113 -24.81 29.51 -23.57
C LEU A 113 -25.16 29.88 -22.11
N GLU A 114 -25.94 30.94 -21.91
CA GLU A 114 -26.28 31.43 -20.58
C GLU A 114 -27.00 30.37 -19.74
N GLU A 115 -27.92 29.61 -20.36
CA GLU A 115 -28.61 28.50 -19.70
C GLU A 115 -27.68 27.33 -19.36
N ASP A 116 -26.63 27.07 -20.16
CA ASP A 116 -25.59 26.09 -19.83
C ASP A 116 -24.70 26.57 -18.67
N LEU A 117 -24.33 27.86 -18.65
CA LEU A 117 -23.52 28.44 -17.59
C LEU A 117 -24.30 28.49 -16.26
N LYS A 118 -25.61 28.75 -16.32
CA LYS A 118 -26.51 28.86 -15.14
C LYS A 118 -26.59 27.59 -14.30
N ARG A 119 -26.47 26.41 -14.94
CA ARG A 119 -26.51 25.11 -14.26
C ARG A 119 -25.16 24.69 -13.67
N ARG A 120 -24.09 25.49 -13.83
CA ARG A 120 -22.77 25.13 -13.32
C ARG A 120 -22.73 25.26 -11.80
N ASP A 121 -21.69 24.67 -11.21
CA ASP A 121 -21.57 24.57 -9.77
C ASP A 121 -21.27 25.93 -9.12
N PHE A 122 -20.21 26.60 -9.57
CA PHE A 122 -19.71 27.84 -9.00
C PHE A 122 -19.47 28.91 -10.08
N THR A 123 -19.64 30.17 -9.71
CA THR A 123 -19.46 31.35 -10.59
C THR A 123 -18.09 31.34 -11.27
N ILE A 124 -17.03 31.01 -10.54
CA ILE A 124 -15.66 30.89 -11.04
C ILE A 124 -15.47 29.84 -12.15
N ASN A 125 -16.40 28.88 -12.28
CA ASN A 125 -16.40 27.86 -13.35
C ASN A 125 -17.48 28.13 -14.42
N ALA A 126 -18.26 29.20 -14.26
CA ALA A 126 -19.37 29.61 -15.11
C ALA A 126 -18.99 30.78 -16.03
N ILE A 127 -17.73 30.81 -16.45
CA ILE A 127 -17.17 31.77 -17.39
C ILE A 127 -16.89 31.04 -18.70
N ALA A 128 -17.24 31.68 -19.82
CA ALA A 128 -16.93 31.19 -21.15
C ALA A 128 -16.00 32.17 -21.88
N LEU A 129 -15.15 31.64 -22.75
CA LEU A 129 -14.20 32.40 -23.55
C LEU A 129 -14.41 32.03 -25.04
N ASP A 130 -14.70 33.04 -25.86
CA ASP A 130 -14.86 32.83 -27.30
C ASP A 130 -13.50 32.74 -28.03
N ARG A 131 -13.50 32.35 -29.31
CA ARG A 131 -12.28 32.21 -30.11
C ARG A 131 -11.53 33.53 -30.34
N LYS A 132 -12.19 34.67 -30.17
CA LYS A 132 -11.63 36.02 -30.39
C LYS A 132 -11.02 36.60 -29.11
N GLY A 133 -11.16 35.91 -27.97
CA GLY A 133 -10.61 36.35 -26.70
C GLY A 133 -11.61 37.07 -25.80
N TYR A 134 -12.89 37.14 -26.16
CA TYR A 134 -13.91 37.80 -25.33
C TYR A 134 -14.47 36.85 -24.29
N LEU A 135 -14.51 37.33 -23.05
CA LEU A 135 -15.13 36.63 -21.93
C LEU A 135 -16.63 36.88 -21.91
N GLN A 136 -17.38 35.80 -21.66
CA GLN A 136 -18.81 35.80 -21.37
C GLN A 136 -18.97 35.36 -19.91
N ASP A 137 -19.26 36.32 -19.05
CA ASP A 137 -19.41 36.12 -17.60
C ASP A 137 -20.75 36.67 -17.08
N PRO A 138 -21.87 35.99 -17.38
CA PRO A 138 -23.20 36.42 -16.91
C PRO A 138 -23.39 36.32 -15.39
N PHE A 139 -22.51 35.60 -14.67
CA PHE A 139 -22.66 35.29 -13.24
C PHE A 139 -21.58 35.92 -12.35
N ASN A 140 -20.78 36.87 -12.87
CA ASN A 140 -19.73 37.59 -12.15
C ASN A 140 -18.61 36.69 -11.58
N GLY A 141 -18.28 35.61 -12.27
CA GLY A 141 -17.15 34.74 -11.96
C GLY A 141 -15.80 35.44 -11.98
N GLU A 142 -15.57 36.41 -12.88
CA GLU A 142 -14.33 37.20 -12.89
C GLU A 142 -14.13 37.96 -11.56
N ARG A 143 -15.21 38.56 -11.06
CA ARG A 143 -15.21 39.28 -9.79
C ARG A 143 -14.98 38.33 -8.60
N ASP A 144 -15.60 37.17 -8.60
CA ASP A 144 -15.40 36.18 -7.54
C ASP A 144 -13.98 35.58 -7.59
N ILE A 145 -13.36 35.46 -8.77
CA ILE A 145 -11.92 35.12 -8.91
C ILE A 145 -11.04 36.21 -8.30
N GLU A 146 -11.30 37.49 -8.60
CA GLU A 146 -10.56 38.63 -8.03
C GLU A 146 -10.69 38.71 -6.51
N LEU A 147 -11.87 38.36 -5.97
CA LEU A 147 -12.13 38.30 -4.53
C LEU A 147 -11.68 36.98 -3.88
N GLN A 148 -11.15 36.03 -4.65
CA GLN A 148 -10.79 34.68 -4.20
C GLN A 148 -11.93 33.98 -3.45
N LEU A 149 -13.15 34.05 -4.01
CA LEU A 149 -14.38 33.57 -3.40
C LEU A 149 -15.02 32.45 -4.24
N ILE A 150 -15.42 31.37 -3.59
CA ILE A 150 -16.25 30.32 -4.18
C ILE A 150 -17.71 30.65 -3.86
N ARG A 151 -18.52 30.85 -4.90
CA ARG A 151 -19.95 31.16 -4.80
C ARG A 151 -20.73 30.26 -5.75
N ALA A 152 -21.86 29.71 -5.30
CA ALA A 152 -22.73 28.91 -6.17
C ALA A 152 -23.37 29.78 -7.27
N VAL A 153 -23.62 29.20 -8.45
CA VAL A 153 -24.34 29.91 -9.51
C VAL A 153 -25.83 29.99 -9.17
N GLY A 154 -26.34 31.22 -8.98
CA GLY A 154 -27.74 31.44 -8.60
C GLY A 154 -28.02 30.98 -7.17
N ASN A 155 -29.08 30.17 -6.97
CA ASN A 155 -29.47 29.71 -5.64
C ASN A 155 -28.65 28.46 -5.22
N PRO A 156 -27.84 28.51 -4.15
CA PRO A 156 -27.01 27.38 -3.73
C PRO A 156 -27.84 26.15 -3.34
N ILE A 157 -29.04 26.34 -2.77
CA ILE A 157 -29.94 25.25 -2.38
C ILE A 157 -30.39 24.46 -3.61
N GLU A 158 -30.77 25.15 -4.69
CA GLU A 158 -31.15 24.49 -5.94
C GLU A 158 -29.96 23.73 -6.52
N ARG A 159 -28.77 24.38 -6.53
CA ARG A 159 -27.54 23.75 -7.06
C ARG A 159 -27.15 22.47 -6.31
N PHE A 160 -27.31 22.41 -4.99
CA PHE A 160 -26.99 21.22 -4.21
C PHE A 160 -28.07 20.14 -4.24
N ARG A 161 -29.34 20.51 -4.43
CA ARG A 161 -30.42 19.55 -4.67
C ARG A 161 -30.32 18.87 -6.03
N GLU A 162 -29.78 19.58 -7.01
CA GLU A 162 -29.43 19.05 -8.33
C GLU A 162 -28.32 18.00 -8.20
N ASP A 163 -27.08 18.41 -7.87
CA ASP A 163 -25.97 17.47 -7.67
C ASP A 163 -25.32 17.72 -6.31
N ALA A 164 -25.65 16.88 -5.33
CA ALA A 164 -25.10 16.96 -3.98
C ALA A 164 -23.57 16.80 -3.95
N LEU A 165 -22.94 16.24 -4.99
CA LEU A 165 -21.48 16.19 -5.10
C LEU A 165 -20.85 17.60 -5.18
N ARG A 166 -21.60 18.63 -5.60
CA ARG A 166 -21.10 20.01 -5.64
C ARG A 166 -20.64 20.50 -4.26
N MET A 167 -21.21 19.98 -3.18
CA MET A 167 -20.74 20.26 -1.81
C MET A 167 -19.32 19.73 -1.56
N MET A 168 -19.00 18.52 -2.03
CA MET A 168 -17.64 17.99 -1.99
C MET A 168 -16.68 18.79 -2.88
N ARG A 169 -17.16 19.24 -4.04
CA ARG A 169 -16.38 20.10 -4.95
C ARG A 169 -16.06 21.45 -4.32
N ALA A 170 -16.95 22.02 -3.50
CA ALA A 170 -16.64 23.23 -2.72
C ALA A 170 -15.43 22.98 -1.81
N ALA A 171 -15.45 21.91 -1.03
CA ALA A 171 -14.34 21.53 -0.15
C ALA A 171 -13.03 21.29 -0.95
N ARG A 172 -13.13 20.62 -2.11
CA ARG A 172 -12.00 20.44 -3.02
C ARG A 172 -11.45 21.77 -3.53
N PHE A 173 -12.29 22.68 -4.01
CA PHE A 173 -11.85 23.95 -4.59
C PHE A 173 -11.23 24.87 -3.55
N ILE A 174 -11.75 24.89 -2.32
CA ILE A 174 -11.07 25.57 -1.19
C ILE A 174 -9.65 25.02 -1.04
N SER A 175 -9.49 23.69 -1.09
CA SER A 175 -8.17 23.06 -1.01
C SER A 175 -7.26 23.35 -2.20
N GLN A 176 -7.77 23.34 -3.43
CA GLN A 176 -6.95 23.49 -4.64
C GLN A 176 -6.58 24.96 -4.90
N LEU A 177 -7.54 25.87 -4.75
CA LEU A 177 -7.41 27.27 -5.16
C LEU A 177 -7.05 28.20 -4.00
N ASN A 178 -7.16 27.74 -2.75
CA ASN A 178 -6.99 28.58 -1.56
C ASN A 178 -7.95 29.78 -1.53
N PHE A 179 -9.21 29.54 -1.93
CA PHE A 179 -10.28 30.52 -1.92
C PHE A 179 -11.15 30.37 -0.68
N ASP A 180 -11.77 31.46 -0.25
CA ASP A 180 -12.83 31.46 0.75
C ASP A 180 -14.16 31.02 0.11
N ILE A 181 -15.15 30.69 0.95
CA ILE A 181 -16.50 30.29 0.52
C ILE A 181 -17.49 31.37 0.91
N GLU A 182 -18.40 31.72 0.01
CA GLU A 182 -19.50 32.63 0.31
C GLU A 182 -20.39 32.06 1.44
N ARG A 183 -20.80 32.93 2.37
CA ARG A 183 -21.59 32.55 3.54
C ARG A 183 -22.88 31.78 3.18
N GLU A 184 -23.66 32.28 2.23
CA GLU A 184 -24.93 31.65 1.82
C GLU A 184 -24.69 30.27 1.20
N THR A 185 -23.67 30.17 0.33
CA THR A 185 -23.21 28.88 -0.20
C THR A 185 -22.79 27.91 0.94
N LYS A 186 -22.03 28.38 1.94
CA LYS A 186 -21.62 27.55 3.09
C LYS A 186 -22.80 27.09 3.95
N GLU A 187 -23.73 27.98 4.27
CA GLU A 187 -24.95 27.67 5.02
C GLU A 187 -25.79 26.60 4.30
N ALA A 188 -25.95 26.74 2.98
CA ALA A 188 -26.63 25.72 2.18
C ALA A 188 -25.91 24.36 2.20
N VAL A 189 -24.57 24.30 2.28
CA VAL A 189 -23.87 23.01 2.48
C VAL A 189 -24.22 22.40 3.83
N ILE A 190 -24.24 23.19 4.91
CA ILE A 190 -24.56 22.70 6.26
C ILE A 190 -25.96 22.08 6.30
N ASP A 191 -26.95 22.74 5.69
CA ASP A 191 -28.34 22.28 5.73
C ASP A 191 -28.58 21.05 4.84
N TYR A 192 -27.87 20.95 3.71
CA TYR A 192 -28.11 19.92 2.69
C TYR A 192 -27.06 18.81 2.64
N HIS A 193 -26.03 18.82 3.50
CA HIS A 193 -25.03 17.74 3.58
C HIS A 193 -25.61 16.31 3.61
N PRO A 194 -26.79 16.00 4.20
CA PRO A 194 -27.32 14.64 4.21
C PRO A 194 -27.63 14.09 2.81
N LEU A 195 -27.84 14.97 1.82
CA LEU A 195 -28.04 14.56 0.41
C LEU A 195 -26.80 13.86 -0.17
N LEU A 196 -25.61 14.09 0.40
CA LEU A 196 -24.39 13.43 -0.04
C LEU A 196 -24.48 11.89 0.07
N SER A 197 -25.30 11.37 1.01
CA SER A 197 -25.59 9.93 1.14
C SER A 197 -26.23 9.28 -0.10
N LYS A 198 -26.77 10.08 -1.02
CA LYS A 198 -27.37 9.62 -2.29
C LYS A 198 -26.36 9.51 -3.43
N ILE A 199 -25.16 10.04 -3.25
CA ILE A 199 -24.10 10.05 -4.26
C ILE A 199 -23.29 8.77 -4.19
N ALA A 200 -22.91 8.23 -5.36
CA ALA A 200 -22.03 7.08 -5.46
C ALA A 200 -20.67 7.37 -4.79
N VAL A 201 -20.19 6.42 -3.98
CA VAL A 201 -18.98 6.59 -3.17
C VAL A 201 -17.75 6.83 -4.04
N GLU A 202 -17.68 6.23 -5.24
CA GLU A 202 -16.60 6.42 -6.21
C GLU A 202 -16.41 7.91 -6.57
N ARG A 203 -17.53 8.65 -6.74
CA ARG A 203 -17.49 10.09 -7.03
C ARG A 203 -17.05 10.89 -5.81
N ILE A 204 -17.49 10.50 -4.61
CA ILE A 204 -17.06 11.14 -3.35
C ILE A 204 -15.56 10.92 -3.15
N ARG A 205 -15.07 9.70 -3.38
CA ARG A 205 -13.65 9.32 -3.31
C ARG A 205 -12.80 10.19 -4.23
N GLU A 206 -13.21 10.43 -5.47
CA GLU A 206 -12.46 11.28 -6.41
C GLU A 206 -12.30 12.72 -5.92
N GLU A 207 -13.38 13.32 -5.42
CA GLU A 207 -13.34 14.67 -4.86
C GLU A 207 -12.52 14.72 -3.57
N TRP A 208 -12.62 13.69 -2.73
CA TRP A 208 -11.84 13.55 -1.51
C TRP A 208 -10.32 13.42 -1.78
N THR A 209 -9.92 12.55 -2.70
CA THR A 209 -8.51 12.40 -3.09
C THR A 209 -7.96 13.72 -3.63
N LYS A 210 -8.70 14.43 -4.50
CA LYS A 210 -8.27 15.73 -5.03
C LYS A 210 -8.19 16.81 -3.94
N LEU A 211 -9.07 16.76 -2.93
CA LEU A 211 -9.01 17.63 -1.76
C LEU A 211 -7.72 17.39 -0.97
N LEU A 212 -7.33 16.13 -0.73
CA LEU A 212 -6.12 15.79 0.01
C LEU A 212 -4.82 16.25 -0.70
N LEU A 213 -4.80 16.22 -2.04
CA LEU A 213 -3.66 16.65 -2.87
C LEU A 213 -3.57 18.18 -3.07
N GLY A 214 -4.60 18.93 -2.65
CA GLY A 214 -4.70 20.37 -2.83
C GLY A 214 -3.65 21.15 -2.03
N ARG A 215 -3.38 22.39 -2.47
CA ARG A 215 -2.35 23.27 -1.88
C ARG A 215 -2.73 23.73 -0.46
N ASN A 216 -4.01 24.00 -0.23
CA ASN A 216 -4.59 24.34 1.07
C ASN A 216 -5.46 23.19 1.62
N ARG A 217 -4.86 22.00 1.77
CA ARG A 217 -5.54 20.85 2.41
C ARG A 217 -6.18 21.22 3.74
N LYS A 218 -5.50 22.04 4.54
CA LYS A 218 -5.98 22.51 5.84
C LYS A 218 -7.34 23.21 5.72
N GLY A 219 -7.48 24.16 4.80
CA GLY A 219 -8.72 24.87 4.55
C GLY A 219 -9.84 23.96 4.04
N GLY A 220 -9.52 23.08 3.10
CA GLY A 220 -10.49 22.11 2.55
C GLY A 220 -11.04 21.15 3.61
N ILE A 221 -10.16 20.55 4.43
CA ILE A 221 -10.58 19.66 5.52
C ILE A 221 -11.33 20.42 6.61
N LYS A 222 -10.87 21.64 6.97
CA LYS A 222 -11.59 22.50 7.93
C LYS A 222 -13.02 22.75 7.48
N PHE A 223 -13.23 23.15 6.22
CA PHE A 223 -14.56 23.32 5.66
C PHE A 223 -15.38 22.01 5.68
N PHE A 224 -14.76 20.90 5.29
CA PHE A 224 -15.39 19.57 5.28
C PHE A 224 -15.88 19.11 6.66
N VAL A 225 -15.13 19.43 7.72
CA VAL A 225 -15.50 19.15 9.11
C VAL A 225 -16.57 20.13 9.60
N GLU A 226 -16.39 21.44 9.41
CA GLU A 226 -17.35 22.47 9.85
C GLU A 226 -18.73 22.30 9.20
N THR A 227 -18.77 21.85 7.96
CA THR A 227 -20.01 21.62 7.20
C THR A 227 -20.61 20.23 7.38
N ARG A 228 -20.01 19.38 8.24
CA ARG A 228 -20.52 18.04 8.58
C ARG A 228 -20.58 17.06 7.40
N LEU A 229 -19.95 17.37 6.26
CA LEU A 229 -19.90 16.49 5.10
C LEU A 229 -19.29 15.13 5.43
N PHE A 230 -18.30 15.10 6.34
CA PHE A 230 -17.63 13.88 6.78
C PHE A 230 -18.58 12.81 7.36
N HIS A 231 -19.72 13.19 7.94
CA HIS A 231 -20.68 12.21 8.49
C HIS A 231 -21.25 11.28 7.42
N MET A 232 -21.31 11.75 6.16
CA MET A 232 -21.86 10.99 5.04
C MET A 232 -20.79 10.12 4.34
N CYS A 233 -19.53 10.19 4.77
CA CYS A 233 -18.43 9.44 4.18
C CYS A 233 -18.15 8.13 4.95
N PRO A 234 -17.75 7.05 4.26
CA PRO A 234 -17.45 5.77 4.90
C PRO A 234 -16.30 5.88 5.92
N GLY A 235 -16.52 5.40 7.14
CA GLY A 235 -15.47 5.29 8.17
C GLY A 235 -15.03 6.61 8.82
N PHE A 236 -15.72 7.71 8.55
CA PHE A 236 -15.43 9.02 9.14
C PHE A 236 -16.32 9.37 10.35
N GLN A 237 -17.24 8.48 10.73
CA GLN A 237 -18.13 8.69 11.87
C GLN A 237 -17.28 8.89 13.15
N ASN A 238 -17.47 10.04 13.82
CA ASN A 238 -16.72 10.45 15.02
C ASN A 238 -15.20 10.60 14.82
N LYS A 239 -14.76 10.95 13.60
CA LYS A 239 -13.34 11.17 13.27
C LYS A 239 -12.98 12.64 13.04
N ASP A 240 -13.82 13.58 13.48
CA ASP A 240 -13.62 15.02 13.33
C ASP A 240 -12.24 15.49 13.81
N LYS A 241 -11.82 15.11 15.02
CA LYS A 241 -10.49 15.47 15.56
C LYS A 241 -9.34 14.90 14.74
N HIS A 242 -9.43 13.63 14.34
CA HIS A 242 -8.41 12.97 13.53
C HIS A 242 -8.27 13.60 12.14
N LEU A 243 -9.39 14.04 11.55
CA LEU A 243 -9.37 14.80 10.29
C LEU A 243 -8.70 16.16 10.47
N VAL A 244 -8.94 16.85 11.60
CA VAL A 244 -8.22 18.10 11.93
C VAL A 244 -6.72 17.85 12.09
N ASP A 245 -6.30 16.75 12.73
CA ASP A 245 -4.88 16.40 12.85
C ASP A 245 -4.24 16.16 11.47
N LEU A 246 -4.92 15.42 10.58
CA LEU A 246 -4.51 15.25 9.19
C LEU A 246 -4.43 16.59 8.43
N ALA A 247 -5.34 17.51 8.72
CA ALA A 247 -5.35 18.85 8.14
C ALA A 247 -4.12 19.68 8.54
N LEU A 248 -3.57 19.41 9.72
CA LEU A 248 -2.40 20.08 10.27
C LEU A 248 -1.07 19.41 9.92
N PHE A 249 -1.09 18.21 9.32
CA PHE A 249 0.12 17.57 8.83
C PHE A 249 0.90 18.55 7.92
N PRO A 250 2.22 18.72 8.08
CA PRO A 250 2.92 19.82 7.43
C PRO A 250 3.24 19.56 5.95
N LEU A 251 3.30 18.30 5.53
CA LEU A 251 3.67 17.95 4.16
C LEU A 251 2.47 17.98 3.22
N ARG A 252 2.74 18.35 1.97
CA ARG A 252 1.82 18.17 0.85
C ARG A 252 1.93 16.74 0.33
N PHE A 253 0.78 16.14 0.00
CA PHE A 253 0.75 14.83 -0.64
C PHE A 253 0.95 14.99 -2.14
N GLU A 254 1.92 14.25 -2.69
CA GLU A 254 2.23 14.26 -4.12
C GLU A 254 1.47 13.15 -4.89
N SER A 255 0.95 12.16 -4.16
CA SER A 255 0.33 10.97 -4.73
C SER A 255 -0.93 10.55 -3.96
N SER A 256 -1.81 9.81 -4.64
CA SER A 256 -2.96 9.17 -3.99
C SER A 256 -2.49 8.24 -2.86
N LEU A 257 -1.41 7.48 -3.08
CA LEU A 257 -0.88 6.52 -2.11
C LEU A 257 -0.45 7.18 -0.80
N SER A 258 0.34 8.25 -0.87
CA SER A 258 0.78 9.01 0.31
C SER A 258 -0.40 9.65 1.07
N ALA A 259 -1.40 10.15 0.35
CA ALA A 259 -2.61 10.73 0.92
C ALA A 259 -3.45 9.68 1.68
N TRP A 260 -3.73 8.52 1.06
CA TRP A 260 -4.51 7.45 1.70
C TRP A 260 -3.75 6.78 2.85
N THR A 261 -2.43 6.58 2.71
CA THR A 261 -1.58 6.03 3.77
C THR A 261 -1.60 6.94 5.01
N SER A 262 -1.44 8.24 4.81
CA SER A 262 -1.51 9.22 5.89
C SER A 262 -2.89 9.28 6.52
N LEU A 263 -3.96 9.22 5.71
CA LEU A 263 -5.33 9.16 6.21
C LEU A 263 -5.54 7.98 7.16
N LEU A 264 -5.13 6.77 6.78
CA LEU A 264 -5.26 5.58 7.63
C LEU A 264 -4.49 5.74 8.95
N TYR A 265 -3.31 6.36 8.90
CA TYR A 265 -2.49 6.62 10.09
C TYR A 265 -3.19 7.58 11.05
N PHE A 266 -3.63 8.75 10.56
CA PHE A 266 -4.30 9.75 11.40
C PHE A 266 -5.64 9.24 11.93
N LEU A 267 -6.38 8.45 11.15
CA LEU A 267 -7.64 7.84 11.60
C LEU A 267 -7.46 6.69 12.59
N LYS A 268 -6.22 6.21 12.78
CA LYS A 268 -5.86 5.06 13.64
C LYS A 268 -6.67 3.81 13.27
N ILE A 269 -6.65 3.44 11.99
CA ILE A 269 -7.32 2.23 11.50
C ILE A 269 -6.44 1.01 11.80
N ASP A 270 -6.96 0.01 12.50
CA ASP A 270 -6.22 -1.23 12.73
C ASP A 270 -5.87 -1.94 11.42
N GLU A 271 -4.67 -2.56 11.33
CA GLU A 271 -4.18 -3.21 10.11
C GLU A 271 -5.16 -4.27 9.55
N THR A 272 -5.93 -4.92 10.43
CA THR A 272 -6.96 -5.91 10.05
C THR A 272 -8.15 -5.30 9.32
N ASP A 273 -8.44 -4.02 9.57
CA ASP A 273 -9.63 -3.31 9.06
C ASP A 273 -9.31 -2.43 7.84
N VAL A 274 -8.03 -2.21 7.53
CA VAL A 274 -7.58 -1.39 6.39
C VAL A 274 -8.22 -1.85 5.08
N ASP A 275 -8.26 -3.16 4.83
CA ASP A 275 -8.83 -3.73 3.60
C ASP A 275 -10.33 -3.38 3.47
N ALA A 276 -11.09 -3.58 4.54
CA ALA A 276 -12.52 -3.26 4.59
C ALA A 276 -12.77 -1.76 4.44
N PHE A 277 -11.96 -0.92 5.10
CA PHE A 277 -12.05 0.53 5.01
C PHE A 277 -11.84 1.02 3.57
N LEU A 278 -10.76 0.59 2.91
CA LEU A 278 -10.45 1.04 1.54
C LEU A 278 -11.47 0.49 0.51
N ARG A 279 -12.02 -0.71 0.74
CA ARG A 279 -13.13 -1.25 -0.08
C ARG A 279 -14.42 -0.46 0.09
N ALA A 280 -14.71 0.04 1.28
CA ALA A 280 -15.88 0.89 1.51
C ALA A 280 -15.80 2.18 0.68
N TRP A 281 -14.58 2.71 0.48
CA TRP A 281 -14.28 3.82 -0.42
C TRP A 281 -14.13 3.44 -1.89
N LYS A 282 -14.34 2.17 -2.25
CA LYS A 282 -14.32 1.66 -3.64
C LYS A 282 -12.99 1.82 -4.37
N LEU A 283 -11.85 1.84 -3.66
CA LEU A 283 -10.52 1.84 -4.29
C LEU A 283 -10.31 0.56 -5.12
N SER A 284 -9.47 0.65 -6.16
CA SER A 284 -9.11 -0.54 -6.96
C SER A 284 -8.28 -1.53 -6.13
N ASN A 285 -8.31 -2.82 -6.50
CA ASN A 285 -7.53 -3.85 -5.79
C ASN A 285 -6.02 -3.53 -5.74
N LYS A 286 -5.49 -2.88 -6.79
CA LYS A 286 -4.09 -2.42 -6.82
C LYS A 286 -3.87 -1.34 -5.77
N GLU A 287 -4.67 -0.28 -5.77
CA GLU A 287 -4.55 0.80 -4.79
C GLU A 287 -4.71 0.29 -3.35
N ILE A 288 -5.64 -0.65 -3.10
CA ILE A 288 -5.82 -1.27 -1.79
C ILE A 288 -4.54 -1.98 -1.35
N ASN A 289 -3.98 -2.83 -2.22
CA ASN A 289 -2.77 -3.59 -1.90
C ASN A 289 -1.56 -2.68 -1.66
N ASP A 290 -1.36 -1.69 -2.54
CA ASP A 290 -0.25 -0.75 -2.43
C ASP A 290 -0.37 0.10 -1.16
N THR A 291 -1.57 0.58 -0.83
CA THR A 291 -1.84 1.34 0.40
C THR A 291 -1.64 0.49 1.65
N LYS A 292 -2.04 -0.79 1.65
CA LYS A 292 -1.78 -1.69 2.79
C LYS A 292 -0.29 -1.88 3.05
N ARG A 293 0.49 -2.07 1.99
CA ARG A 293 1.96 -2.20 2.08
C ARG A 293 2.59 -0.90 2.59
N ALA A 294 2.18 0.23 2.04
CA ALA A 294 2.64 1.55 2.48
C ALA A 294 2.28 1.82 3.95
N TYR A 295 1.07 1.45 4.37
CA TYR A 295 0.60 1.64 5.73
C TYR A 295 1.37 0.80 6.76
N HIS A 296 1.57 -0.49 6.47
CA HIS A 296 2.40 -1.36 7.28
C HIS A 296 3.84 -0.84 7.37
N ALA A 297 4.39 -0.44 6.23
CA ALA A 297 5.74 0.11 6.16
C ALA A 297 5.90 1.41 6.94
N LEU A 298 4.92 2.32 6.88
CA LEU A 298 4.92 3.56 7.64
C LEU A 298 4.97 3.28 9.15
N HIS A 299 4.11 2.40 9.66
CA HIS A 299 4.13 2.04 11.09
C HIS A 299 5.49 1.50 11.52
N LYS A 300 6.08 0.58 10.75
CA LYS A 300 7.41 0.05 11.05
C LYS A 300 8.50 1.11 10.95
N ARG A 301 8.46 1.95 9.92
CA ARG A 301 9.47 2.98 9.69
C ARG A 301 9.48 4.08 10.76
N LEU A 302 8.34 4.31 11.43
CA LEU A 302 8.26 5.21 12.59
C LEU A 302 8.93 4.62 13.85
N GLU A 303 9.13 3.30 13.91
CA GLU A 303 9.76 2.59 15.04
C GLU A 303 11.24 2.25 14.77
N CYS A 304 11.58 1.91 13.52
CA CYS A 304 12.92 1.47 13.14
C CYS A 304 13.32 1.96 11.73
N TYR A 305 14.61 1.89 11.41
CA TYR A 305 15.09 2.14 10.05
C TYR A 305 14.69 1.00 9.09
N TRP A 306 14.82 1.25 7.79
CA TRP A 306 14.62 0.22 6.78
C TRP A 306 15.61 -0.92 6.94
N ASP A 307 15.12 -2.15 6.77
CA ASP A 307 15.92 -3.34 6.52
C ASP A 307 15.48 -3.99 5.20
N TYR A 308 16.25 -4.98 4.74
CA TYR A 308 15.93 -5.67 3.48
C TYR A 308 14.59 -6.42 3.54
N SER A 309 14.16 -6.88 4.73
CA SER A 309 12.89 -7.57 4.89
C SER A 309 11.70 -6.64 4.66
N LEU A 310 11.70 -5.47 5.29
CA LEU A 310 10.69 -4.44 5.14
C LEU A 310 10.69 -3.88 3.71
N LEU A 311 11.88 -3.64 3.14
CA LEU A 311 12.02 -3.19 1.76
C LEU A 311 11.48 -4.22 0.77
N PHE A 312 11.76 -5.52 0.96
CA PHE A 312 11.25 -6.60 0.12
C PHE A 312 9.72 -6.66 0.15
N GLN A 313 9.13 -6.61 1.35
CA GLN A 313 7.68 -6.65 1.52
C GLN A 313 6.99 -5.42 0.90
N THR A 314 7.61 -4.25 1.05
CA THR A 314 7.04 -2.96 0.61
C THR A 314 7.28 -2.67 -0.87
N GLY A 315 8.43 -3.09 -1.40
CA GLY A 315 8.91 -2.72 -2.73
C GLY A 315 9.42 -1.28 -2.78
N LEU A 316 10.52 -1.06 -3.50
CA LEU A 316 11.23 0.22 -3.52
C LEU A 316 10.34 1.44 -3.91
N PRO A 317 9.47 1.39 -4.94
CA PRO A 317 8.65 2.55 -5.29
C PRO A 317 7.75 3.03 -4.15
N ILE A 318 7.11 2.09 -3.44
CA ILE A 318 6.21 2.40 -2.32
C ILE A 318 7.04 2.84 -1.11
N ALA A 319 8.19 2.21 -0.87
CA ALA A 319 9.07 2.56 0.24
C ALA A 319 9.55 4.02 0.14
N LEU A 320 9.88 4.49 -1.07
CA LEU A 320 10.26 5.88 -1.31
C LEU A 320 9.11 6.85 -1.01
N GLU A 321 7.87 6.50 -1.38
CA GLU A 321 6.71 7.32 -1.03
C GLU A 321 6.48 7.40 0.49
N VAL A 322 6.68 6.28 1.21
CA VAL A 322 6.62 6.25 2.68
C VAL A 322 7.73 7.09 3.28
N GLU A 323 8.96 6.99 2.75
CA GLU A 323 10.11 7.76 3.24
C GLU A 323 9.90 9.27 3.10
N GLY A 324 9.20 9.70 2.05
CA GLY A 324 8.79 11.09 1.87
C GLY A 324 7.82 11.61 2.92
N LEU A 325 7.07 10.73 3.59
CA LEU A 325 6.16 11.12 4.68
C LEU A 325 6.89 11.31 6.02
N ILE A 326 8.06 10.70 6.21
CA ILE A 326 8.77 10.63 7.50
C ILE A 326 9.14 12.02 8.04
N ALA A 327 9.55 12.93 7.16
CA ALA A 327 9.82 14.33 7.53
C ALA A 327 8.59 15.02 8.13
N GLY A 328 7.37 14.65 7.71
CA GLY A 328 6.14 15.20 8.22
C GLY A 328 5.80 14.75 9.65
N PHE A 329 6.42 13.67 10.11
CA PHE A 329 6.33 13.17 11.48
C PHE A 329 7.46 13.70 12.37
N GLY A 330 8.30 14.61 11.86
CA GLY A 330 9.41 15.20 12.62
C GLY A 330 10.64 14.31 12.74
N LEU A 331 10.77 13.31 11.86
CA LEU A 331 11.92 12.42 11.78
C LEU A 331 12.73 12.70 10.52
N ASP A 332 14.03 12.41 10.55
CA ASP A 332 14.87 12.51 9.36
C ASP A 332 14.56 11.38 8.37
N ASN A 333 14.47 11.76 7.10
CA ASN A 333 14.37 10.81 6.00
C ASN A 333 15.77 10.33 5.58
N ASP A 334 15.81 9.11 5.03
CA ASP A 334 17.01 8.45 4.52
C ASP A 334 16.76 7.92 3.09
N PHE A 335 16.50 8.83 2.16
CA PHE A 335 16.31 8.48 0.75
C PHE A 335 17.55 7.84 0.12
N GLU A 336 18.74 8.37 0.43
CA GLU A 336 20.01 7.87 -0.08
C GLU A 336 20.27 6.43 0.39
N GLY A 337 20.11 6.16 1.69
CA GLY A 337 20.26 4.81 2.25
C GLY A 337 19.22 3.85 1.69
N LEU A 338 17.96 4.26 1.59
CA LEU A 338 16.91 3.44 1.00
C LEU A 338 17.15 3.11 -0.49
N LEU A 339 17.63 4.08 -1.28
CA LEU A 339 18.01 3.85 -2.67
C LEU A 339 19.23 2.94 -2.81
N ALA A 340 20.22 3.09 -1.92
CA ALA A 340 21.39 2.21 -1.87
C ALA A 340 20.96 0.77 -1.55
N MET A 341 20.14 0.58 -0.52
CA MET A 341 19.55 -0.73 -0.18
C MET A 341 18.76 -1.31 -1.35
N GLY A 342 17.99 -0.48 -2.06
CA GLY A 342 17.27 -0.89 -3.26
C GLY A 342 18.16 -1.43 -4.38
N ARG A 343 19.44 -1.03 -4.44
CA ARG A 343 20.42 -1.53 -5.41
C ARG A 343 21.16 -2.78 -4.91
N THR A 344 21.32 -2.93 -3.60
CA THR A 344 22.09 -4.02 -2.99
C THR A 344 21.23 -5.18 -2.49
N ILE A 345 19.90 -5.03 -2.45
CA ILE A 345 19.01 -6.06 -1.97
C ILE A 345 19.24 -7.39 -2.73
N PRO A 346 19.47 -8.52 -2.03
CA PRO A 346 19.86 -9.78 -2.70
C PRO A 346 18.80 -10.38 -3.63
N ILE A 347 17.53 -10.08 -3.35
CA ILE A 347 16.35 -10.52 -4.12
C ILE A 347 15.29 -9.42 -4.09
N HIS A 348 14.62 -9.15 -5.22
CA HIS A 348 13.50 -8.20 -5.28
C HIS A 348 12.15 -8.90 -5.18
N THR A 349 12.09 -10.16 -5.62
CA THR A 349 10.92 -11.02 -5.59
C THR A 349 11.30 -12.44 -5.18
N VAL A 350 10.32 -13.24 -4.77
CA VAL A 350 10.56 -14.65 -4.42
C VAL A 350 11.14 -15.45 -5.59
N LYS A 351 10.89 -15.01 -6.84
CA LYS A 351 11.42 -15.65 -8.05
C LYS A 351 12.91 -15.42 -8.27
N ASP A 352 13.51 -14.47 -7.57
CA ASP A 352 14.93 -14.16 -7.71
C ASP A 352 15.82 -15.11 -6.89
N LEU A 353 15.21 -15.91 -6.01
CA LEU A 353 15.90 -17.01 -5.32
C LEU A 353 16.48 -17.98 -6.35
N LYS A 354 17.76 -18.35 -6.19
CA LYS A 354 18.44 -19.30 -7.09
C LYS A 354 18.03 -20.76 -6.90
N VAL A 355 17.08 -21.02 -6.01
CA VAL A 355 16.47 -22.34 -5.78
C VAL A 355 14.96 -22.23 -5.87
N ASP A 356 14.33 -23.32 -6.31
CA ASP A 356 12.88 -23.48 -6.27
C ASP A 356 12.48 -24.72 -5.44
N GLY A 357 11.18 -25.00 -5.40
CA GLY A 357 10.68 -26.17 -4.68
C GLY A 357 11.17 -27.52 -5.25
N LYS A 358 11.52 -27.59 -6.54
CA LYS A 358 12.04 -28.84 -7.15
C LYS A 358 13.48 -29.08 -6.73
N ASP A 359 14.29 -28.02 -6.69
CA ASP A 359 15.66 -28.09 -6.19
C ASP A 359 15.69 -28.58 -4.74
N ILE A 360 14.83 -28.02 -3.86
CA ILE A 360 14.71 -28.44 -2.46
C ILE A 360 14.32 -29.92 -2.36
N MET A 361 13.33 -30.37 -3.15
CA MET A 361 12.92 -31.78 -3.16
C MET A 361 14.05 -32.71 -3.64
N ALA A 362 14.85 -32.28 -4.62
CA ALA A 362 15.96 -33.07 -5.14
C ALA A 362 17.05 -33.26 -4.07
N VAL A 363 17.47 -32.19 -3.40
CA VAL A 363 18.47 -32.26 -2.31
C VAL A 363 17.97 -33.10 -1.15
N LEU A 364 16.74 -32.88 -0.72
CA LEU A 364 16.16 -33.64 0.37
C LEU A 364 15.70 -35.05 -0.04
N SER A 365 15.89 -35.47 -1.30
CA SER A 365 15.47 -36.78 -1.83
C SER A 365 13.99 -37.08 -1.59
N MET A 366 13.13 -36.06 -1.72
CA MET A 366 11.70 -36.15 -1.45
C MET A 366 10.91 -36.46 -2.72
N GLN A 367 9.96 -37.39 -2.62
CA GLN A 367 9.13 -37.80 -3.76
C GLN A 367 7.83 -37.00 -3.92
N ARG A 368 7.39 -36.29 -2.87
CA ARG A 368 6.16 -35.47 -2.89
C ARG A 368 6.43 -34.18 -2.15
N GLY A 369 5.85 -33.09 -2.65
CA GLY A 369 5.88 -31.80 -1.95
C GLY A 369 4.85 -31.74 -0.81
N GLY A 370 4.97 -30.72 0.02
CA GLY A 370 4.03 -30.44 1.10
C GLY A 370 4.23 -29.07 1.75
N PRO A 371 3.43 -28.72 2.77
CA PRO A 371 3.43 -27.39 3.42
C PRO A 371 4.79 -26.97 4.00
N TYR A 372 5.66 -27.93 4.33
CA TYR A 372 7.00 -27.68 4.86
C TYR A 372 7.94 -27.06 3.81
N LEU A 373 7.73 -27.29 2.50
CA LEU A 373 8.53 -26.64 1.44
C LEU A 373 8.40 -25.12 1.49
N GLY A 374 7.19 -24.62 1.76
CA GLY A 374 6.94 -23.19 1.94
C GLY A 374 7.70 -22.63 3.14
N LYS A 375 7.80 -23.40 4.24
CA LYS A 375 8.58 -23.00 5.42
C LYS A 375 10.09 -22.95 5.14
N ILE A 376 10.62 -23.93 4.40
CA ILE A 376 12.03 -23.95 3.99
C ILE A 376 12.34 -22.75 3.08
N LEU A 377 11.50 -22.51 2.06
CA LEU A 377 11.66 -21.36 1.17
C LEU A 377 11.58 -20.03 1.94
N GLU A 378 10.69 -19.94 2.94
CA GLU A 378 10.61 -18.76 3.80
C GLU A 378 11.88 -18.58 4.64
N GLU A 379 12.42 -19.64 5.24
CA GLU A 379 13.68 -19.58 6.01
C GLU A 379 14.86 -19.16 5.12
N VAL A 380 14.98 -19.77 3.94
CA VAL A 380 15.99 -19.41 2.94
C VAL A 380 15.85 -17.93 2.57
N LYS A 381 14.64 -17.47 2.23
CA LYS A 381 14.36 -16.08 1.88
C LYS A 381 14.79 -15.13 3.00
N GLN A 382 14.42 -15.41 4.26
CA GLN A 382 14.78 -14.56 5.39
C GLN A 382 16.30 -14.53 5.64
N ARG A 383 17.00 -15.65 5.49
CA ARG A 383 18.46 -15.69 5.63
C ARG A 383 19.17 -14.97 4.48
N VAL A 384 18.67 -15.10 3.25
CA VAL A 384 19.17 -14.36 2.09
C VAL A 384 18.98 -12.86 2.29
N LEU A 385 17.78 -12.42 2.71
CA LEU A 385 17.50 -11.01 2.96
C LEU A 385 18.33 -10.45 4.12
N ASN A 386 18.61 -11.22 5.17
CA ASN A 386 19.43 -10.76 6.29
C ASN A 386 20.94 -10.97 6.07
N GLU A 387 21.38 -11.20 4.83
CA GLU A 387 22.78 -11.42 4.43
C GLU A 387 23.48 -12.57 5.18
N LYS A 388 22.71 -13.49 5.75
CA LYS A 388 23.22 -14.71 6.41
C LYS A 388 23.38 -15.89 5.46
N LEU A 389 22.94 -15.74 4.21
CA LEU A 389 23.03 -16.76 3.18
C LEU A 389 23.17 -16.06 1.83
N GLU A 390 24.22 -16.38 1.07
CA GLU A 390 24.37 -15.86 -0.29
C GLU A 390 23.25 -16.41 -1.17
N ASN A 391 22.68 -15.57 -2.05
CA ASN A 391 21.70 -16.01 -3.05
C ASN A 391 22.39 -16.74 -4.21
N ASP A 392 23.09 -17.82 -3.89
CA ASP A 392 23.73 -18.74 -4.82
C ASP A 392 23.12 -20.14 -4.66
N LYS A 393 23.00 -20.85 -5.79
CA LYS A 393 22.36 -22.17 -5.80
C LYS A 393 23.13 -23.16 -4.94
N GLN A 394 24.45 -23.22 -5.05
CA GLN A 394 25.27 -24.18 -4.29
C GLN A 394 25.27 -23.84 -2.80
N ALA A 395 25.39 -22.57 -2.46
CA ALA A 395 25.33 -22.10 -1.07
C ALA A 395 24.00 -22.48 -0.40
N ILE A 396 22.88 -22.15 -1.06
CA ILE A 396 21.53 -22.44 -0.54
C ILE A 396 21.30 -23.95 -0.41
N MET A 397 21.70 -24.74 -1.41
CA MET A 397 21.53 -26.20 -1.40
C MET A 397 22.35 -26.86 -0.29
N THR A 398 23.58 -26.39 -0.07
CA THR A 398 24.44 -26.84 1.04
C THR A 398 23.81 -26.50 2.39
N PHE A 399 23.25 -25.30 2.53
CA PHE A 399 22.51 -24.87 3.72
C PHE A 399 21.29 -25.76 4.00
N ILE A 400 20.51 -26.09 2.96
CA ILE A 400 19.35 -26.97 3.09
C ILE A 400 19.77 -28.38 3.51
N GLU A 401 20.79 -28.95 2.86
CA GLU A 401 21.26 -30.30 3.14
C GLU A 401 21.79 -30.45 4.57
N LYS A 402 22.55 -29.46 5.05
CA LYS A 402 23.00 -29.40 6.45
C LYS A 402 21.86 -29.51 7.45
N ARG A 403 20.69 -28.94 7.11
CA ARG A 403 19.47 -28.91 7.94
C ARG A 403 18.46 -30.01 7.61
N ARG A 404 18.83 -30.99 6.78
CA ARG A 404 17.99 -32.14 6.41
C ARG A 404 17.33 -32.82 7.61
N LEU A 405 18.09 -33.06 8.68
CA LEU A 405 17.61 -33.70 9.91
C LEU A 405 16.44 -32.93 10.56
N ILE A 406 16.42 -31.60 10.42
CA ILE A 406 15.35 -30.74 10.95
C ILE A 406 14.12 -30.83 10.04
N TYR A 407 14.32 -30.74 8.73
CA TYR A 407 13.21 -30.67 7.78
C TYR A 407 12.46 -31.98 7.61
N LEU A 408 13.14 -33.11 7.79
CA LEU A 408 12.58 -34.46 7.57
C LEU A 408 12.24 -35.21 8.87
N ASP A 409 12.48 -34.63 10.05
CA ASP A 409 12.36 -35.31 11.35
C ASP A 409 13.12 -36.66 11.38
N GLU A 410 14.31 -36.68 10.78
CA GLU A 410 15.14 -37.88 10.66
C GLU A 410 15.82 -38.23 11.99
N VAL A 411 16.02 -39.55 12.21
CA VAL A 411 16.73 -40.06 13.39
C VAL A 411 18.22 -40.04 13.11
N PHE A 412 18.99 -39.41 14.01
CA PHE A 412 20.44 -39.50 14.02
C PHE A 412 20.88 -40.62 14.99
N GLU A 413 21.64 -41.58 14.49
CA GLU A 413 22.09 -42.73 15.28
C GLU A 413 23.59 -42.69 15.53
N LYS A 414 24.01 -43.01 16.75
CA LYS A 414 25.42 -43.27 17.07
C LYS A 414 25.56 -44.51 17.93
N ARG A 415 26.58 -45.33 17.62
CA ARG A 415 26.84 -46.60 18.27
C ARG A 415 28.06 -46.49 19.19
N TYR A 416 27.93 -47.08 20.37
CA TYR A 416 28.95 -47.13 21.41
C TYR A 416 29.15 -48.59 21.85
N LEU A 417 30.37 -48.94 22.21
CA LEU A 417 30.69 -50.21 22.86
C LEU A 417 30.87 -49.92 24.34
N VAL A 418 30.25 -50.70 25.23
CA VAL A 418 30.43 -50.55 26.68
C VAL A 418 31.79 -51.13 27.06
N GLU A 419 32.71 -50.28 27.51
CA GLU A 419 34.03 -50.67 28.00
C GLU A 419 34.05 -50.69 29.53
N GLU A 420 35.08 -51.27 30.14
CA GLU A 420 35.24 -51.32 31.61
C GLU A 420 35.14 -49.92 32.24
N LYS A 421 35.76 -48.91 31.62
CA LYS A 421 35.73 -47.51 32.07
C LYS A 421 34.32 -46.90 32.14
N ASP A 422 33.36 -47.47 31.39
CA ASP A 422 32.00 -46.94 31.31
C ASP A 422 31.09 -47.53 32.41
N THR A 423 31.60 -48.47 33.21
CA THR A 423 30.82 -49.21 34.21
C THR A 423 30.51 -48.41 35.46
N ALA A 424 29.48 -48.83 36.21
CA ALA A 424 29.08 -48.17 37.44
C ALA A 424 30.20 -48.18 38.50
N ILE A 425 31.04 -49.22 38.52
CA ILE A 425 32.22 -49.36 39.38
C ILE A 425 33.24 -48.28 39.05
N GLU A 426 33.70 -48.21 37.80
CA GLU A 426 34.73 -47.27 37.38
C GLU A 426 34.28 -45.81 37.49
N MET A 427 32.99 -45.55 37.27
CA MET A 427 32.38 -44.23 37.42
C MET A 427 32.00 -43.88 38.86
N GLY A 428 32.17 -44.79 39.84
CA GLY A 428 31.83 -44.58 41.24
C GLY A 428 30.33 -44.38 41.52
N SER A 429 29.46 -44.91 40.64
CA SER A 429 28.00 -44.75 40.70
C SER A 429 27.24 -46.00 41.13
N GLY A 430 27.94 -47.13 41.32
CA GLY A 430 27.39 -48.38 41.82
C GLY A 430 28.43 -49.51 41.86
N ASP A 431 28.03 -50.68 42.34
CA ASP A 431 28.95 -51.80 42.64
C ASP A 431 28.97 -52.91 41.58
N LEU A 432 28.33 -52.68 40.42
CA LEU A 432 28.18 -53.68 39.36
C LEU A 432 28.93 -53.29 38.07
N PRO A 433 29.53 -54.24 37.33
CA PRO A 433 30.22 -54.00 36.07
C PRO A 433 29.23 -53.87 34.90
N VAL A 434 28.28 -52.94 35.03
CA VAL A 434 27.26 -52.61 34.03
C VAL A 434 27.35 -51.13 33.69
N LEU A 435 26.90 -50.74 32.50
CA LEU A 435 26.92 -49.37 32.02
C LEU A 435 26.36 -48.38 33.07
N ALA A 436 27.17 -47.39 33.44
CA ALA A 436 26.79 -46.38 34.40
C ALA A 436 25.82 -45.36 33.79
N SER A 437 24.89 -44.84 34.60
CA SER A 437 24.03 -43.72 34.18
C SER A 437 24.82 -42.47 33.75
N PRO A 438 25.91 -42.06 34.43
CA PRO A 438 26.78 -40.97 33.95
C PRO A 438 27.42 -41.24 32.58
N SER A 439 27.89 -42.46 32.32
CA SER A 439 28.46 -42.84 31.01
C SER A 439 27.41 -42.79 29.90
N LEU A 440 26.21 -43.27 30.19
CA LEU A 440 25.10 -43.22 29.25
C LEU A 440 24.68 -41.76 28.94
N ILE A 441 24.65 -40.89 29.95
CA ILE A 441 24.46 -39.44 29.76
C ILE A 441 25.55 -38.88 28.82
N ALA A 442 26.82 -39.24 29.03
CA ALA A 442 27.91 -38.81 28.16
C ALA A 442 27.74 -39.32 26.71
N PHE A 443 27.25 -40.54 26.51
CA PHE A 443 26.93 -41.06 25.17
C PHE A 443 25.80 -40.25 24.51
N MET A 444 24.74 -39.95 25.25
CA MET A 444 23.62 -39.11 24.79
C MET A 444 24.09 -37.69 24.42
N GLU A 445 24.83 -37.03 25.30
CA GLU A 445 25.36 -35.69 25.06
C GLU A 445 26.25 -35.63 23.82
N ASN A 446 27.16 -36.60 23.69
CA ASN A 446 28.05 -36.70 22.56
C ASN A 446 27.28 -36.96 21.27
N THR A 447 26.23 -37.77 21.29
CA THR A 447 25.40 -38.02 20.11
C THR A 447 24.75 -36.72 19.63
N CYS A 448 24.11 -35.96 20.52
CA CYS A 448 23.53 -34.66 20.17
C CYS A 448 24.59 -33.64 19.73
N LYS A 449 25.77 -33.62 20.36
CA LYS A 449 26.88 -32.76 19.94
C LYS A 449 27.30 -33.05 18.49
N HIS A 450 27.45 -34.34 18.13
CA HIS A 450 27.80 -34.73 16.76
C HIS A 450 26.69 -34.41 15.78
N MET A 451 25.43 -34.65 16.14
CA MET A 451 24.28 -34.28 15.32
C MET A 451 24.29 -32.77 14.99
N MET A 452 24.69 -31.92 15.93
CA MET A 452 24.77 -30.48 15.74
C MET A 452 25.95 -30.01 14.90
N MET A 453 27.03 -30.79 14.72
CA MET A 453 28.25 -30.31 14.06
C MET A 453 27.98 -29.73 12.66
N ASN A 454 27.01 -30.29 11.93
CA ASN A 454 26.65 -29.83 10.59
C ASN A 454 25.63 -28.66 10.59
N LEU A 455 25.04 -28.33 11.75
CA LEU A 455 24.02 -27.29 11.91
C LEU A 455 24.59 -25.94 12.39
N LEU A 456 25.83 -25.94 12.86
CA LEU A 456 26.54 -24.79 13.41
C LEU A 456 27.22 -23.98 12.30
N ASP A 457 27.20 -22.66 12.44
CA ASP A 457 27.94 -21.76 11.56
C ASP A 457 29.44 -21.76 11.94
N GLU A 458 30.30 -21.20 11.07
CA GLU A 458 31.74 -21.15 11.32
C GLU A 458 32.06 -20.32 12.59
N GLY A 459 32.90 -20.86 13.48
CA GLY A 459 33.21 -20.23 14.77
C GLY A 459 32.19 -20.46 15.89
N GLU A 460 31.14 -21.24 15.64
CA GLU A 460 30.16 -21.65 16.65
C GLU A 460 30.48 -23.03 17.26
N THR A 461 30.08 -23.22 18.52
CA THR A 461 30.04 -24.51 19.20
C THR A 461 28.73 -24.66 19.96
N SER A 462 28.48 -25.82 20.57
CA SER A 462 27.31 -26.04 21.40
C SER A 462 27.67 -26.53 22.79
N VAL A 463 26.98 -26.00 23.80
CA VAL A 463 27.12 -26.40 25.21
C VAL A 463 25.83 -27.04 25.70
N GLY A 464 25.93 -28.13 26.47
CA GLY A 464 24.79 -28.74 27.13
C GLY A 464 24.26 -27.81 28.22
N THR A 465 22.94 -27.62 28.27
CA THR A 465 22.29 -26.76 29.28
C THR A 465 21.23 -27.49 30.10
N PHE A 466 20.76 -28.64 29.61
CA PHE A 466 19.80 -29.47 30.30
C PHE A 466 19.89 -30.89 29.74
N ILE A 467 19.89 -31.90 30.61
CA ILE A 467 19.72 -33.31 30.23
C ILE A 467 18.81 -33.99 31.24
N SER A 468 17.88 -34.80 30.75
CA SER A 468 17.04 -35.67 31.55
C SER A 468 17.04 -37.06 30.94
N MET A 469 17.07 -38.10 31.78
CA MET A 469 17.14 -39.48 31.32
C MET A 469 16.47 -40.39 32.34
N LYS A 470 15.70 -41.36 31.85
CA LYS A 470 15.23 -42.53 32.59
C LYS A 470 15.99 -43.77 32.13
N HIS A 471 16.94 -44.24 32.93
CA HIS A 471 17.70 -45.47 32.69
C HIS A 471 16.94 -46.64 33.30
N SER A 472 16.44 -47.55 32.46
CA SER A 472 15.43 -48.56 32.83
C SER A 472 15.95 -49.99 32.82
N ALA A 473 17.11 -50.26 32.22
CA ALA A 473 17.69 -51.60 32.14
C ALA A 473 19.22 -51.55 32.16
N PRO A 474 19.90 -52.51 32.81
CA PRO A 474 21.35 -52.61 32.79
C PRO A 474 21.87 -53.04 31.41
N THR A 475 23.14 -52.75 31.13
CA THR A 475 23.84 -53.16 29.89
C THR A 475 25.23 -53.63 30.25
N ASN A 476 25.63 -54.82 29.80
CA ASN A 476 26.91 -55.42 30.21
C ASN A 476 28.10 -54.87 29.41
N VAL A 477 29.31 -55.01 29.98
CA VAL A 477 30.56 -54.75 29.25
C VAL A 477 30.61 -55.62 27.99
N GLY A 478 31.04 -55.02 26.87
CA GLY A 478 31.10 -55.65 25.55
C GLY A 478 29.78 -55.59 24.75
N GLU A 479 28.67 -55.17 25.35
CA GLU A 479 27.43 -54.91 24.62
C GLU A 479 27.49 -53.57 23.84
N LYS A 480 26.71 -53.49 22.76
CA LYS A 480 26.61 -52.29 21.94
C LYS A 480 25.38 -51.49 22.33
N VAL A 481 25.58 -50.19 22.58
CA VAL A 481 24.51 -49.23 22.80
C VAL A 481 24.33 -48.37 21.55
N VAL A 482 23.10 -48.28 21.06
CA VAL A 482 22.69 -47.37 19.99
C VAL A 482 21.93 -46.20 20.61
N ILE A 483 22.41 -44.98 20.39
CA ILE A 483 21.71 -43.76 20.76
C ILE A 483 21.03 -43.20 19.51
N GLU A 484 19.72 -43.09 19.56
CA GLU A 484 18.86 -42.46 18.56
C GLU A 484 18.46 -41.07 19.06
N ALA A 485 18.74 -40.02 18.28
CA ALA A 485 18.39 -38.63 18.61
C ALA A 485 17.53 -37.99 17.52
N ARG A 486 16.55 -37.18 17.91
CA ARG A 486 15.74 -36.33 17.02
C ARG A 486 15.68 -34.91 17.55
N ILE A 487 15.59 -33.92 16.66
CA ILE A 487 15.42 -32.50 17.05
C ILE A 487 13.93 -32.23 17.24
N LYS A 488 13.54 -31.84 18.45
CA LYS A 488 12.15 -31.49 18.79
C LYS A 488 11.80 -30.05 18.43
N GLU A 489 12.70 -29.12 18.76
CA GLU A 489 12.43 -27.69 18.64
C GLU A 489 13.73 -26.89 18.52
N LEU A 490 13.69 -25.81 17.75
CA LEU A 490 14.68 -24.74 17.74
C LEU A 490 14.03 -23.49 18.33
N SER A 491 14.55 -23.00 19.46
CA SER A 491 14.11 -21.75 20.08
C SER A 491 15.29 -20.81 20.28
N GLY A 492 15.38 -19.79 19.43
CA GLY A 492 16.52 -18.87 19.41
C GLY A 492 17.84 -19.60 19.15
N SER A 493 18.75 -19.58 20.11
CA SER A 493 20.04 -20.28 20.06
C SER A 493 20.02 -21.70 20.65
N LYS A 494 18.86 -22.23 21.03
CA LYS A 494 18.75 -23.53 21.73
C LYS A 494 18.12 -24.60 20.84
N TYR A 495 18.77 -25.77 20.81
CA TYR A 495 18.24 -26.99 20.21
C TYR A 495 17.82 -27.96 21.31
N SER A 496 16.57 -28.43 21.22
CA SER A 496 16.04 -29.49 22.09
C SER A 496 15.95 -30.81 21.34
N PHE A 497 16.34 -31.90 22.00
CA PHE A 497 16.43 -33.24 21.44
C PHE A 497 15.58 -34.23 22.23
N SER A 498 14.93 -35.17 21.55
CA SER A 498 14.50 -36.43 22.17
C SER A 498 15.48 -37.55 21.85
N ILE A 499 15.78 -38.34 22.86
CA ILE A 499 16.82 -39.37 22.80
C ILE A 499 16.26 -40.72 23.27
N VAL A 500 16.60 -41.77 22.55
CA VAL A 500 16.33 -43.17 22.91
C VAL A 500 17.64 -43.94 22.85
N ALA A 501 17.97 -44.68 23.91
CA ALA A 501 19.10 -45.59 23.94
C ALA A 501 18.63 -47.04 23.89
N LYS A 502 19.26 -47.85 23.04
CA LYS A 502 18.94 -49.27 22.86
C LYS A 502 20.18 -50.15 23.04
N SER A 503 20.01 -51.32 23.66
CA SER A 503 20.98 -52.43 23.64
C SER A 503 20.24 -53.69 23.19
N GLN A 504 20.79 -54.45 22.25
CA GLN A 504 20.16 -55.66 21.69
C GLN A 504 18.69 -55.43 21.28
N ASP A 505 18.41 -54.29 20.63
CA ASP A 505 17.07 -53.82 20.22
C ASP A 505 16.05 -53.54 21.36
N LEU A 506 16.46 -53.68 22.62
CA LEU A 506 15.66 -53.29 23.79
C LEU A 506 15.98 -51.84 24.17
N ILE A 507 14.93 -51.06 24.49
CA ILE A 507 15.10 -49.69 25.01
C ILE A 507 15.64 -49.76 26.43
N ILE A 508 16.87 -49.29 26.62
CA ILE A 508 17.53 -49.23 27.93
C ILE A 508 17.35 -47.87 28.59
N ALA A 509 17.20 -46.79 27.81
CA ALA A 509 16.91 -45.47 28.35
C ALA A 509 16.16 -44.57 27.36
N MET A 510 15.44 -43.59 27.91
CA MET A 510 14.81 -42.50 27.16
C MET A 510 15.11 -41.18 27.85
N GLY A 511 15.26 -40.11 27.09
CA GLY A 511 15.62 -38.82 27.64
C GLY A 511 15.38 -37.63 26.73
N GLU A 512 15.62 -36.45 27.28
CA GLU A 512 15.62 -35.19 26.57
C GLU A 512 16.92 -34.44 26.85
N HIS A 513 17.41 -33.72 25.85
CA HIS A 513 18.62 -32.91 25.98
C HIS A 513 18.41 -31.54 25.36
N THR A 514 19.00 -30.51 25.92
CA THR A 514 19.01 -29.16 25.33
C THR A 514 20.43 -28.63 25.25
N ARG A 515 20.83 -28.23 24.05
CA ARG A 515 22.13 -27.60 23.78
C ARG A 515 21.95 -26.18 23.29
N SER A 516 22.73 -25.25 23.85
CA SER A 516 22.78 -23.85 23.42
C SER A 516 23.96 -23.62 22.48
N VAL A 517 23.72 -22.95 21.36
CA VAL A 517 24.76 -22.49 20.44
C VAL A 517 25.46 -21.27 21.03
N VAL A 518 26.80 -21.29 21.01
CA VAL A 518 27.66 -20.21 21.51
C VAL A 518 28.79 -19.93 20.52
N ASN A 519 29.17 -18.67 20.38
CA ASN A 519 30.35 -18.29 19.61
C ASN A 519 31.61 -18.55 20.46
N ILE A 520 32.58 -19.26 19.89
CA ILE A 520 33.78 -19.74 20.60
C ILE A 520 34.58 -18.56 21.18
N ASP A 521 34.89 -17.55 20.37
CA ASP A 521 35.72 -16.41 20.77
C ASP A 521 35.06 -15.55 21.85
N ARG A 522 33.74 -15.33 21.73
CA ARG A 522 32.97 -14.58 22.72
C ARG A 522 32.85 -15.33 24.03
N PHE A 523 32.66 -16.64 23.97
CA PHE A 523 32.52 -17.50 25.15
C PHE A 523 33.84 -17.60 25.92
N ILE A 524 34.97 -17.80 25.22
CA ILE A 524 36.31 -17.84 25.84
C ILE A 524 36.67 -16.51 26.49
N LYS A 525 36.28 -15.36 25.90
CA LYS A 525 36.49 -14.04 26.51
C LYS A 525 35.62 -13.76 27.75
N SER A 526 34.56 -14.56 27.96
CA SER A 526 33.63 -14.39 29.08
C SER A 526 33.92 -15.30 30.29
N ILE A 527 34.86 -16.24 30.12
CA ILE A 527 35.45 -17.07 31.17
C ILE A 527 36.70 -16.35 31.67
#